data_AF-A0A5B8UAJ3-F1
#
_entry.id   AF-A0A5B8UAJ3-F1
#
_cell.length_a   1.000
_cell.length_b   1.000
_cell.length_c   1.000
_cell.angle_alpha   90.00
_cell.angle_beta   90.00
_cell.angle_gamma   90.00
#
_symmetry.space_group_name_H-M   'P 1'
#
loop_
_entity.id
_entity.type
_entity.pdbx_description
1 polymer ?
#
loop_
_entity_poly.entity_id
_entity_poly.type
_entity_poly.pdbx_seq_one_letter_code
_entity_poly.pdbx_strand_id
1 'polypeptide(L)'
;MGAAARDPRAGEPLARRGRRVRRRARLPHRGRRRGALGPAVRLRVLPGEHAVCRLAEGARTPDPPATAGGFWSLTLAGAERSLVCAEALAPTDGVVVGGWRILELAGPLDLGLVGVLAAVAAPLAHAAVPVFPIATHDTDWILVPGERLAAAVGALRAAGHEVDGAEG
;
A
#
# COMPACT_ATOMS: atom_id res chain seq x y z
N MET A 1 39.23 -67.96 35.53
CA MET A 1 38.59 -69.23 35.12
C MET A 1 37.15 -68.91 34.73
N GLY A 2 36.81 -69.00 33.44
CA GLY A 2 35.52 -68.59 32.89
C GLY A 2 35.65 -68.29 31.40
N ALA A 3 35.11 -69.18 30.56
CA ALA A 3 35.28 -69.22 29.11
C ALA A 3 34.10 -68.57 28.35
N ALA A 4 34.24 -68.53 27.00
CA ALA A 4 33.26 -68.29 25.92
C ALA A 4 33.22 -66.86 25.35
N ALA A 5 32.99 -66.59 24.06
CA ALA A 5 33.11 -67.31 22.78
C ALA A 5 32.80 -66.27 21.65
N ARG A 6 33.51 -66.36 20.50
CA ARG A 6 33.16 -65.98 19.09
C ARG A 6 32.68 -64.53 18.76
N ASP A 7 33.44 -63.76 17.95
CA ASP A 7 33.36 -63.52 16.47
C ASP A 7 33.32 -61.95 16.28
N PRO A 8 33.37 -61.27 15.10
CA PRO A 8 33.89 -61.53 13.75
C PRO A 8 34.82 -60.41 13.20
N ARG A 9 35.46 -60.73 12.06
CA ARG A 9 35.75 -59.87 10.88
C ARG A 9 35.89 -58.34 11.06
N ALA A 10 37.09 -57.83 10.76
CA ALA A 10 37.33 -56.50 10.17
C ALA A 10 38.24 -56.73 8.94
N GLY A 11 38.03 -56.18 7.75
CA GLY A 11 37.38 -54.93 7.36
C GLY A 11 38.39 -54.16 6.51
N GLU A 12 38.15 -54.07 5.20
CA GLU A 12 39.01 -53.42 4.19
C GLU A 12 39.27 -51.92 4.45
N PRO A 13 40.35 -51.34 3.90
CA PRO A 13 40.57 -49.89 3.89
C PRO A 13 39.85 -49.18 2.74
N LEU A 14 39.23 -48.04 3.07
CA LEU A 14 38.55 -47.11 2.18
C LEU A 14 39.49 -46.47 1.13
N ALA A 15 39.20 -46.71 -0.15
CA ALA A 15 39.66 -45.87 -1.25
C ALA A 15 38.75 -44.64 -1.41
N ARG A 16 39.35 -43.45 -1.23
CA ARG A 16 38.72 -42.15 -1.47
C ARG A 16 38.87 -41.73 -2.94
N ARG A 17 37.82 -41.07 -3.46
CA ARG A 17 37.80 -39.79 -4.21
C ARG A 17 37.02 -39.84 -5.52
N GLY A 18 36.18 -38.81 -5.71
CA GLY A 18 35.70 -38.43 -7.05
C GLY A 18 34.25 -37.90 -7.15
N ARG A 19 33.73 -37.10 -6.22
CA ARG A 19 32.44 -36.41 -6.45
C ARG A 19 32.63 -35.25 -7.44
N ARG A 20 32.26 -35.48 -8.70
CA ARG A 20 32.04 -34.41 -9.69
C ARG A 20 30.83 -33.58 -9.25
N VAL A 21 31.07 -32.35 -8.83
CA VAL A 21 30.02 -31.35 -8.61
C VAL A 21 29.51 -30.93 -9.98
N ARG A 22 28.28 -31.33 -10.32
CA ARG A 22 27.59 -30.80 -11.51
C ARG A 22 27.35 -29.31 -11.30
N ARG A 23 28.06 -28.46 -12.06
CA ARG A 23 27.74 -27.03 -12.16
C ARG A 23 26.27 -26.89 -12.55
N ARG A 24 25.47 -26.27 -11.69
CA ARG A 24 24.12 -25.82 -12.05
C ARG A 24 24.26 -24.90 -13.26
N ALA A 25 23.58 -25.23 -14.34
CA ALA A 25 23.44 -24.34 -15.48
C ALA A 25 22.84 -23.02 -14.96
N ARG A 26 23.59 -21.92 -15.08
CA ARG A 26 23.03 -20.58 -14.89
C ARG A 26 22.04 -20.38 -16.03
N LEU A 27 20.76 -20.37 -15.70
CA LEU A 27 19.73 -19.92 -16.62
C LEU A 27 20.09 -18.48 -17.04
N PRO A 28 20.02 -18.14 -18.33
CA PRO A 28 20.24 -16.77 -18.75
C PRO A 28 19.18 -15.91 -18.05
N HIS A 29 19.61 -14.91 -17.28
CA HIS A 29 18.77 -13.78 -16.89
C HIS A 29 18.40 -13.03 -18.18
N ARG A 30 17.38 -13.55 -18.88
CA ARG A 30 16.64 -12.81 -19.89
C ARG A 30 16.04 -11.60 -19.17
N GLY A 31 16.44 -10.41 -19.62
CA GLY A 31 16.03 -9.15 -19.04
C GLY A 31 14.51 -9.09 -18.88
N ARG A 32 14.06 -8.83 -17.65
CA ARG A 32 12.70 -8.36 -17.39
C ARG A 32 12.58 -6.95 -17.98
N ARG A 33 12.27 -6.86 -19.26
CA ARG A 33 11.62 -5.68 -19.83
C ARG A 33 10.17 -5.70 -19.36
N ARG A 34 9.78 -4.59 -18.69
CA ARG A 34 8.41 -4.11 -18.36
C ARG A 34 7.26 -5.11 -18.55
N GLY A 35 6.56 -5.44 -17.46
CA GLY A 35 5.23 -6.04 -17.51
C GLY A 35 4.70 -6.37 -16.11
N ALA A 36 3.67 -5.73 -15.57
CA ALA A 36 2.93 -4.55 -15.99
C ALA A 36 2.64 -3.76 -14.69
N LEU A 37 3.04 -2.48 -14.64
CA LEU A 37 2.28 -1.56 -13.80
C LEU A 37 0.85 -1.62 -14.37
N GLY A 38 -0.16 -1.72 -13.51
CA GLY A 38 -1.56 -1.84 -13.97
C GLY A 38 -2.00 -0.66 -14.83
N PRO A 39 -3.30 -0.52 -15.12
CA PRO A 39 -3.78 0.54 -16.02
C PRO A 39 -3.25 1.92 -15.59
N ALA A 40 -2.80 2.72 -16.55
CA ALA A 40 -2.51 4.12 -16.30
C ALA A 40 -3.82 4.83 -15.93
N VAL A 41 -3.82 5.51 -14.79
CA VAL A 41 -4.96 6.28 -14.29
C VAL A 41 -4.61 7.76 -14.24
N ARG A 42 -5.63 8.60 -14.34
CA ARG A 42 -5.57 10.02 -14.03
C ARG A 42 -5.91 10.21 -12.57
N LEU A 43 -5.12 10.97 -11.83
CA LEU A 43 -5.41 11.37 -10.47
C LEU A 43 -5.60 12.89 -10.38
N ARG A 44 -6.52 13.33 -9.52
CA ARG A 44 -6.74 14.75 -9.23
C ARG A 44 -6.47 15.02 -7.76
N VAL A 45 -5.56 15.95 -7.49
CA VAL A 45 -5.32 16.44 -6.12
C VAL A 45 -6.46 17.38 -5.73
N LEU A 46 -7.10 17.11 -4.59
CA LEU A 46 -8.12 17.99 -4.04
C LEU A 46 -7.48 19.22 -3.38
N PRO A 47 -8.16 20.38 -3.45
CA PRO A 47 -7.69 21.59 -2.78
C PRO A 47 -7.79 21.43 -1.26
N GLY A 48 -6.90 22.12 -0.55
CA GLY A 48 -6.90 22.18 0.91
C GLY A 48 -6.35 20.93 1.60
N GLU A 49 -6.17 21.08 2.91
CA GLU A 49 -5.73 20.02 3.82
C GLU A 49 -6.93 19.34 4.48
N HIS A 50 -6.73 18.07 4.80
CA HIS A 50 -7.74 17.18 5.35
C HIS A 50 -7.22 16.55 6.63
N ALA A 51 -8.15 16.09 7.46
CA ALA A 51 -7.84 15.41 8.69
C ALA A 51 -8.51 14.04 8.74
N VAL A 52 -7.79 13.06 9.29
CA VAL A 52 -8.34 11.77 9.72
C VAL A 52 -8.60 11.85 11.21
N CYS A 53 -9.86 11.68 11.59
CA CYS A 53 -10.34 11.91 12.94
C CYS A 53 -10.96 10.64 13.51
N ARG A 54 -10.59 10.26 14.72
CA ARG A 54 -11.36 9.31 15.54
C ARG A 54 -12.21 10.10 16.52
N LEU A 55 -13.53 10.03 16.38
CA LEU A 55 -14.45 10.73 17.28
C LEU A 55 -14.42 10.09 18.67
N ALA A 56 -14.72 10.88 19.70
CA ALA A 56 -14.86 10.39 21.06
C ALA A 56 -15.94 9.30 21.16
N GLU A 57 -15.77 8.37 22.10
CA GLU A 57 -16.74 7.32 22.35
C GLU A 57 -18.09 7.93 22.77
N GLY A 58 -19.19 7.46 22.16
CA GLY A 58 -20.53 7.98 22.43
C GLY A 58 -20.81 9.37 21.85
N ALA A 59 -19.84 10.00 21.17
CA ALA A 59 -20.07 11.24 20.45
C ALA A 59 -21.17 11.05 19.40
N ARG A 60 -21.99 12.10 19.23
CA ARG A 60 -22.96 12.14 18.14
C ARG A 60 -22.21 12.18 16.82
N THR A 61 -22.76 11.50 15.82
CA THR A 61 -22.26 11.59 14.46
C THR A 61 -22.46 13.03 13.96
N PRO A 62 -21.40 13.73 13.54
CA PRO A 62 -21.55 15.05 12.95
C PRO A 62 -22.20 14.95 11.57
N ASP A 63 -23.06 15.91 11.26
CA ASP A 63 -23.63 16.06 9.93
C ASP A 63 -22.59 16.70 8.99
N PRO A 64 -22.57 16.32 7.70
CA PRO A 64 -21.74 17.01 6.72
C PRO A 64 -22.16 18.49 6.62
N PRO A 65 -21.21 19.40 6.38
CA PRO A 65 -21.51 20.82 6.22
C PRO A 65 -22.45 21.04 5.02
N ALA A 66 -23.37 22.00 5.16
CA ALA A 66 -24.34 22.33 4.09
C ALA A 66 -23.69 22.89 2.82
N THR A 67 -22.44 23.37 2.90
CA THR A 67 -21.68 23.84 1.75
C THR A 67 -21.19 22.66 0.92
N ALA A 68 -21.79 22.49 -0.27
CA ALA A 68 -21.32 21.54 -1.26
C ALA A 68 -19.90 21.90 -1.72
N GLY A 69 -18.94 20.98 -1.57
CA GLY A 69 -17.61 21.13 -2.17
C GLY A 69 -16.43 20.44 -1.46
N GLY A 70 -16.63 19.89 -0.26
CA GLY A 70 -15.57 19.20 0.49
C GLY A 70 -15.66 17.67 0.45
N PHE A 71 -14.54 16.99 0.72
CA PHE A 71 -14.52 15.56 0.96
C PHE A 71 -15.02 15.26 2.38
N TRP A 72 -16.01 14.37 2.51
CA TRP A 72 -16.55 13.93 3.80
C TRP A 72 -16.78 12.41 3.77
N SER A 73 -16.04 11.66 4.57
CA SER A 73 -16.17 10.21 4.67
C SER A 73 -16.29 9.80 6.14
N LEU A 74 -17.43 9.22 6.49
CA LEU A 74 -17.69 8.69 7.83
C LEU A 74 -17.76 7.17 7.77
N THR A 75 -16.92 6.51 8.55
CA THR A 75 -16.93 5.06 8.74
C THR A 75 -17.33 4.73 10.18
N LEU A 76 -18.38 3.93 10.34
CA LEU A 76 -18.82 3.39 11.63
C LEU A 76 -18.44 1.92 11.72
N ALA A 77 -17.57 1.56 12.67
CA ALA A 77 -17.08 0.20 12.87
C ALA A 77 -17.18 -0.18 14.35
N GLY A 78 -18.32 -0.75 14.74
CA GLY A 78 -18.62 -1.03 16.14
C GLY A 78 -18.70 0.26 16.96
N ALA A 79 -17.88 0.38 18.01
CA ALA A 79 -17.79 1.60 18.81
C ALA A 79 -16.96 2.72 18.13
N GLU A 80 -16.13 2.38 17.15
CA GLU A 80 -15.29 3.34 16.44
C GLU A 80 -16.10 4.16 15.43
N ARG A 81 -15.81 5.46 15.41
CA ARG A 81 -16.31 6.41 14.43
C ARG A 81 -15.09 7.14 13.84
N SER A 82 -14.81 6.87 12.58
CA SER A 82 -13.71 7.49 11.83
C SER A 82 -14.28 8.49 10.84
N LEU A 83 -13.83 9.74 10.90
CA LEU A 83 -14.23 10.82 10.01
C LEU A 83 -13.02 11.33 9.25
N VAL A 84 -13.13 11.38 7.93
CA VAL A 84 -12.21 12.12 7.06
C VAL A 84 -12.94 13.33 6.51
N CYS A 85 -12.40 14.52 6.79
CA CYS A 85 -13.01 15.80 6.41
C CYS A 85 -11.94 16.85 6.11
N ALA A 86 -12.35 18.03 5.63
CA ALA A 86 -11.46 19.19 5.57
C ALA A 86 -10.92 19.50 6.97
N GLU A 87 -9.62 19.79 7.09
CA GLU A 87 -8.96 19.96 8.39
C GLU A 87 -9.56 21.12 9.21
N ALA A 88 -9.97 22.19 8.53
CA ALA A 88 -10.65 23.32 9.15
C ALA A 88 -12.01 22.97 9.79
N LEU A 89 -12.57 21.80 9.47
CA LEU A 89 -13.83 21.28 10.00
C LEU A 89 -13.62 20.11 10.95
N ALA A 90 -12.37 19.78 11.29
CA ALA A 90 -12.08 18.68 12.18
C ALA A 90 -12.72 18.93 13.56
N PRO A 91 -13.34 17.89 14.17
CA PRO A 91 -13.94 18.01 15.49
C PRO A 91 -12.87 18.28 16.55
N THR A 92 -13.24 19.04 17.59
CA THR A 92 -12.33 19.35 18.71
C THR A 92 -12.29 18.23 19.75
N ASP A 93 -13.29 17.36 19.76
CA ASP A 93 -13.47 16.25 20.70
C ASP A 93 -13.14 14.91 20.05
N GLY A 94 -11.84 14.57 20.03
CA GLY A 94 -11.37 13.31 19.48
C GLY A 94 -9.86 13.28 19.27
N VAL A 95 -9.40 12.24 18.58
CA VAL A 95 -8.02 12.19 18.07
C VAL A 95 -8.05 12.67 16.63
N VAL A 96 -7.30 13.73 16.34
CA VAL A 96 -7.24 14.34 15.01
C VAL A 96 -5.81 14.27 14.49
N VAL A 97 -5.65 13.78 13.26
CA VAL A 97 -4.39 13.84 12.51
C VAL A 97 -4.65 14.64 11.25
N GLY A 98 -4.15 15.88 11.23
CA GLY A 98 -4.24 16.81 10.09
C GLY A 98 -3.12 16.64 9.06
N GLY A 99 -3.01 17.60 8.15
CA GLY A 99 -1.96 17.70 7.14
C GLY A 99 -2.07 16.69 6.01
N TRP A 100 -3.26 16.11 5.75
CA TRP A 100 -3.44 15.15 4.65
C TRP A 100 -3.84 15.84 3.35
N ARG A 101 -3.34 15.31 2.23
CA ARG A 101 -3.78 15.68 0.88
C ARG A 101 -4.45 14.48 0.22
N ILE A 102 -5.57 14.73 -0.47
CA ILE A 102 -6.37 13.68 -1.10
C ILE A 102 -6.12 13.67 -2.60
N LEU A 103 -5.89 12.49 -3.16
CA LEU A 103 -5.87 12.21 -4.58
C LEU A 103 -7.11 11.39 -4.94
N GLU A 104 -7.96 11.93 -5.79
CA GLU A 104 -9.07 11.22 -6.42
C GLU A 104 -8.54 10.45 -7.62
N LEU A 105 -8.92 9.18 -7.78
CA LEU A 105 -8.73 8.48 -9.06
C LEU A 105 -9.83 8.95 -10.02
N ALA A 106 -9.48 9.74 -11.02
CA ALA A 106 -10.46 10.44 -11.85
C ALA A 106 -11.25 9.47 -12.76
N GLY A 107 -12.57 9.60 -12.74
CA GLY A 107 -13.53 8.82 -13.53
C GLY A 107 -14.24 7.74 -12.71
N PRO A 108 -15.40 7.24 -13.15
CA PRO A 108 -16.02 6.10 -12.51
C PRO A 108 -15.14 4.87 -12.72
N LEU A 109 -14.57 4.37 -11.63
CA LEU A 109 -13.87 3.11 -11.57
C LEU A 109 -14.92 2.00 -11.50
N ASP A 110 -14.91 1.10 -12.49
CA ASP A 110 -15.72 -0.12 -12.41
C ASP A 110 -15.28 -0.90 -11.16
N LEU A 111 -16.23 -1.25 -10.29
CA LEU A 111 -15.99 -2.04 -9.07
C LEU A 111 -15.34 -3.42 -9.37
N GLY A 112 -15.47 -3.92 -10.61
CA GLY A 112 -14.81 -5.13 -11.10
C GLY A 112 -13.36 -4.93 -11.58
N LEU A 113 -12.84 -3.70 -11.60
CA LEU A 113 -11.54 -3.39 -12.16
C LEU A 113 -10.40 -3.83 -11.23
N VAL A 114 -9.75 -4.93 -11.61
CA VAL A 114 -8.66 -5.52 -10.82
C VAL A 114 -7.35 -4.76 -11.03
N GLY A 115 -6.67 -4.43 -9.93
CA GLY A 115 -5.28 -4.01 -9.95
C GLY A 115 -5.03 -2.51 -10.11
N VAL A 116 -6.07 -1.66 -10.18
CA VAL A 116 -5.91 -0.20 -10.19
C VAL A 116 -5.27 0.29 -8.90
N LEU A 117 -5.85 -0.06 -7.74
CA LEU A 117 -5.28 0.35 -6.46
C LEU A 117 -3.84 -0.16 -6.29
N ALA A 118 -3.53 -1.35 -6.80
CA ALA A 118 -2.15 -1.88 -6.79
C ALA A 118 -1.22 -1.08 -7.73
N ALA A 119 -1.70 -0.67 -8.91
CA ALA A 119 -0.94 0.16 -9.85
C ALA A 119 -0.55 1.51 -9.21
N VAL A 120 -1.42 2.06 -8.37
CA VAL A 120 -1.20 3.34 -7.68
C VAL A 120 -0.42 3.17 -6.37
N ALA A 121 -0.73 2.17 -5.56
CA ALA A 121 -0.08 1.95 -4.26
C ALA A 121 1.38 1.46 -4.38
N ALA A 122 1.70 0.65 -5.39
CA ALA A 122 3.05 0.13 -5.58
C ALA A 122 4.13 1.23 -5.77
N PRO A 123 3.97 2.22 -6.66
CA PRO A 123 4.96 3.30 -6.78
C PRO A 123 5.02 4.19 -5.53
N LEU A 124 3.90 4.43 -4.84
CA LEU A 124 3.89 5.18 -3.58
C LEU A 124 4.67 4.46 -2.48
N ALA A 125 4.48 3.14 -2.35
CA ALA A 125 5.24 2.31 -1.43
C ALA A 125 6.75 2.30 -1.76
N HIS A 126 7.11 2.24 -3.05
CA HIS A 126 8.51 2.32 -3.49
C HIS A 126 9.17 3.66 -3.12
N ALA A 127 8.40 4.74 -3.15
CA ALA A 127 8.82 6.08 -2.72
C ALA A 127 8.72 6.32 -1.21
N ALA A 128 8.37 5.28 -0.42
CA ALA A 128 8.14 5.37 1.02
C ALA A 128 7.09 6.43 1.42
N VAL A 129 6.07 6.62 0.58
CA VAL A 129 4.92 7.46 0.87
C VAL A 129 3.82 6.60 1.51
N PRO A 130 3.43 6.86 2.76
CA PRO A 130 2.30 6.17 3.37
C PRO A 130 1.00 6.58 2.69
N VAL A 131 0.07 5.64 2.60
CA VAL A 131 -1.23 5.84 1.94
C VAL A 131 -2.37 5.47 2.87
N PHE A 132 -3.45 6.23 2.82
CA PHE A 132 -4.72 5.90 3.46
C PHE A 132 -5.81 5.87 2.36
N PRO A 133 -6.18 4.68 1.86
CA PRO A 133 -7.16 4.54 0.79
C PRO A 133 -8.59 4.52 1.32
N ILE A 134 -9.51 5.13 0.57
CA ILE A 134 -10.96 5.10 0.80
C ILE A 134 -11.64 4.79 -0.52
N ALA A 135 -12.37 3.69 -0.60
CA ALA A 135 -13.20 3.37 -1.76
C ALA A 135 -14.60 3.97 -1.61
N THR A 136 -15.17 4.48 -2.68
CA THR A 136 -16.59 4.83 -2.81
C THR A 136 -17.23 4.05 -3.96
N HIS A 137 -18.51 4.30 -4.23
CA HIS A 137 -19.20 3.65 -5.35
C HIS A 137 -18.55 3.95 -6.70
N ASP A 138 -18.18 5.21 -6.92
CA ASP A 138 -17.68 5.66 -8.21
C ASP A 138 -16.16 5.60 -8.30
N THR A 139 -15.41 5.75 -7.20
CA THR A 139 -13.95 5.79 -7.31
C THR A 139 -13.24 5.51 -6.00
N ASP A 140 -11.93 5.33 -6.07
CA ASP A 140 -11.05 5.31 -4.93
C ASP A 140 -10.41 6.69 -4.70
N TRP A 141 -10.21 7.00 -3.43
CA TRP A 141 -9.53 8.19 -2.93
C TRP A 141 -8.31 7.74 -2.15
N ILE A 142 -7.18 8.40 -2.36
CA ILE A 142 -5.93 8.08 -1.66
C ILE A 142 -5.45 9.32 -0.94
N LEU A 143 -5.37 9.21 0.37
CA LEU A 143 -4.77 10.22 1.21
C LEU A 143 -3.28 9.95 1.36
N VAL A 144 -2.48 11.01 1.24
CA VAL A 144 -1.04 11.02 1.53
C VAL A 144 -0.72 12.19 2.47
N PRO A 145 0.33 12.09 3.31
CA PRO A 145 0.78 13.23 4.08
C PRO A 145 1.17 14.39 3.16
N GLY A 146 0.78 15.62 3.52
CA GLY A 146 0.98 16.80 2.71
C GLY A 146 2.45 17.09 2.45
N GLU A 147 3.30 16.88 3.44
CA GLU A 147 4.76 16.99 3.31
C GLU A 147 5.37 15.95 2.36
N ARG A 148 4.62 14.89 2.03
CA ARG A 148 4.99 13.85 1.07
C ARG A 148 4.31 13.98 -0.29
N LEU A 149 3.44 14.98 -0.49
CA LEU A 149 2.67 15.14 -1.74
C LEU A 149 3.59 15.23 -2.97
N ALA A 150 4.65 16.04 -2.92
CA ALA A 150 5.58 16.17 -4.05
C ALA A 150 6.25 14.82 -4.41
N ALA A 151 6.64 14.05 -3.40
CA ALA A 151 7.20 12.71 -3.61
C ALA A 151 6.16 11.73 -4.19
N ALA A 152 4.92 11.81 -3.70
CA ALA A 152 3.81 11.01 -4.21
C ALA A 152 3.54 11.28 -5.69
N VAL A 153 3.40 12.56 -6.06
CA VAL A 153 3.17 13.02 -7.44
C VAL A 153 4.32 12.59 -8.35
N GLY A 154 5.56 12.77 -7.91
CA GLY A 154 6.74 12.33 -8.65
C GLY A 154 6.75 10.82 -8.91
N ALA A 155 6.46 10.02 -7.88
CA ALA A 155 6.40 8.56 -8.00
C ALA A 155 5.29 8.09 -8.95
N LEU A 156 4.10 8.70 -8.86
CA LEU A 156 2.96 8.36 -9.71
C LEU A 156 3.22 8.72 -11.18
N ARG A 157 3.77 9.91 -11.44
CA ARG A 157 4.15 10.32 -12.80
C ARG A 157 5.25 9.44 -13.38
N ALA A 158 6.26 9.07 -12.58
CA ALA A 158 7.31 8.15 -13.00
C ALA A 158 6.79 6.74 -13.32
N ALA A 159 5.69 6.33 -12.67
CA ALA A 159 4.98 5.08 -12.94
C ALA A 159 4.07 5.14 -14.19
N GLY A 160 3.90 6.31 -14.81
CA GLY A 160 3.09 6.51 -16.01
C GLY A 160 1.65 6.95 -15.74
N HIS A 161 1.34 7.41 -14.51
CA HIS A 161 0.06 8.01 -14.19
C HIS A 161 0.04 9.51 -14.53
N GLU A 162 -1.14 10.04 -14.83
CA GLU A 162 -1.36 11.48 -14.97
C GLU A 162 -1.83 12.04 -13.62
N VAL A 163 -1.30 13.20 -13.22
CA VAL A 163 -1.67 13.83 -11.94
C VAL A 163 -1.92 15.31 -12.14
N ASP A 164 -3.16 15.72 -11.90
CA ASP A 164 -3.68 17.08 -12.05
C ASP A 164 -3.85 17.76 -10.67
N GLY A 165 -3.82 19.10 -10.62
CA GLY A 165 -4.07 19.88 -9.39
C GLY A 165 -2.94 19.87 -8.35
N ALA A 166 -1.76 19.37 -8.70
CA ALA A 166 -0.59 19.32 -7.81
C ALA A 166 0.15 20.67 -7.67
N GLU A 167 -0.35 21.73 -8.31
CA GLU A 167 0.18 23.09 -8.17
C GLU A 167 -0.63 23.82 -7.09
N GLY A 168 -0.02 24.01 -5.93
CA GLY A 168 -0.60 24.66 -4.76
C GLY A 168 0.31 24.54 -3.54
#